data_AF-A0A2T2Z932-F1
#
_entry.id   AF-A0A2T2Z932-F1
#
_cell.length_a   1.000
_cell.length_b   1.000
_cell.length_c   1.000
_cell.angle_alpha   90.00
_cell.angle_beta   90.00
_cell.angle_gamma   90.00
#
_symmetry.space_group_name_H-M   'P 1'
#
loop_
_entity.id
_entity.type
_entity.pdbx_description
1 polymer ?
#
loop_
_entity_poly.entity_id
_entity_poly.type
_entity_poly.pdbx_seq_one_letter_code
_entity_poly.pdbx_strand_id
1 'polypeptide(L)'
;MRRHADMLGYRYVYTVCPPDHLDDPIGYLLDVVCGMTVAAVVVFDLEAVDHSPARVCEICDLETVCPPQTWARVCMNDARAHAFPDHTLSVDEAVRIMQQHRGCSALECARKSNALTRLVAAGKMTPPAVTAADRVNERGIMLSDSGIAAAPLHPRLRRQAHGR
;
A
#
# COMPACT_ATOMS: atom_id res chain seq x y z
N MET A 1 -3.54 25.06 10.21
CA MET A 1 -3.92 24.39 8.96
C MET A 1 -4.04 25.37 7.79
N ARG A 2 -4.94 26.37 7.78
CA ARG A 2 -5.07 27.34 6.66
C ARG A 2 -3.76 28.02 6.26
N ARG A 3 -3.06 28.66 7.20
CA ARG A 3 -1.74 29.26 6.95
C ARG A 3 -0.72 28.29 6.37
N HIS A 4 -0.77 27.01 6.77
CA HIS A 4 0.12 25.98 6.24
C HIS A 4 -0.20 25.67 4.77
N ALA A 5 -1.49 25.52 4.45
CA ALA A 5 -1.95 25.35 3.09
C ALA A 5 -1.52 26.54 2.19
N ASP A 6 -1.69 27.77 2.68
CA ASP A 6 -1.31 28.99 1.95
C ASP A 6 0.21 29.03 1.68
N MET A 7 1.05 28.63 2.65
CA MET A 7 2.51 28.58 2.47
C MET A 7 2.94 27.55 1.43
N LEU A 8 2.19 26.47 1.26
CA LEU A 8 2.41 25.45 0.22
C LEU A 8 1.78 25.84 -1.14
N GLY A 9 1.09 26.97 -1.22
CA GLY A 9 0.44 27.46 -2.44
C GLY A 9 -0.92 26.84 -2.71
N TYR A 10 -1.51 26.12 -1.75
CA TYR A 10 -2.87 25.60 -1.89
C TYR A 10 -3.89 26.69 -1.59
N ARG A 11 -4.98 26.69 -2.37
CA ARG A 11 -6.17 27.48 -2.05
C ARG A 11 -7.03 26.70 -1.06
N TYR A 12 -7.15 27.19 0.17
CA TYR A 12 -8.04 26.61 1.17
C TYR A 12 -9.52 26.71 0.73
N VAL A 13 -10.23 25.58 0.72
CA VAL A 13 -11.64 25.50 0.28
C VAL A 13 -12.60 25.41 1.46
N TYR A 14 -12.41 24.41 2.33
CA TYR A 14 -13.33 24.09 3.43
C TYR A 14 -12.62 23.25 4.51
N THR A 15 -13.15 23.25 5.73
CA THR A 15 -12.75 22.31 6.80
C THR A 15 -13.89 21.34 7.05
N VAL A 16 -13.60 20.05 6.90
CA VAL A 16 -14.53 18.97 7.23
C VAL A 16 -14.55 18.77 8.74
N CYS A 17 -15.73 18.77 9.33
CA CYS A 17 -15.96 18.40 10.73
C CYS A 17 -16.88 17.18 10.76
N PRO A 18 -16.32 15.95 10.82
CA PRO A 18 -17.13 14.75 10.95
C PRO A 18 -17.96 14.81 12.25
N PRO A 19 -19.23 14.34 12.25
CA PRO A 19 -19.99 14.17 13.48
C PRO A 19 -19.29 13.25 14.47
N ASP A 20 -19.37 13.57 15.76
CA ASP A 20 -18.63 12.89 16.85
C ASP A 20 -18.99 11.39 17.05
N HIS A 21 -20.08 10.93 16.44
CA HIS A 21 -20.64 9.58 16.60
C HIS A 21 -20.44 8.70 15.35
N LEU A 22 -19.61 9.12 14.41
CA LEU A 22 -19.28 8.29 13.25
C LEU A 22 -18.22 7.24 13.61
N ASP A 23 -18.49 6.00 13.22
CA ASP A 23 -17.54 4.89 13.37
C ASP A 23 -16.30 5.04 12.46
N ASP A 24 -16.45 5.68 11.29
CA ASP A 24 -15.36 5.94 10.34
C ASP A 24 -15.34 7.41 9.87
N PRO A 25 -14.80 8.33 10.70
CA PRO A 25 -14.69 9.74 10.33
C PRO A 25 -13.79 9.98 9.10
N ILE A 26 -12.85 9.06 8.83
CA ILE A 26 -11.99 9.14 7.66
C ILE A 26 -12.76 8.76 6.40
N GLY A 27 -13.58 7.70 6.44
CA GLY A 27 -14.49 7.36 5.35
C GLY A 27 -15.39 8.55 4.97
N TYR A 28 -15.98 9.21 5.97
CA TYR A 28 -16.78 10.42 5.76
C TYR A 28 -16.00 11.55 5.06
N LEU A 29 -14.77 11.82 5.51
CA LEU A 29 -13.90 12.79 4.85
C LEU A 29 -13.64 12.41 3.38
N LEU A 30 -13.35 11.15 3.10
CA LEU A 30 -13.05 10.68 1.75
C LEU A 30 -14.26 10.80 0.82
N ASP A 31 -15.48 10.56 1.31
CA ASP A 31 -16.71 10.79 0.54
C ASP A 31 -16.87 12.26 0.13
N VAL A 32 -16.56 13.19 1.05
CA VAL A 32 -16.57 14.64 0.77
C VAL A 32 -15.50 15.01 -0.26
N VAL A 33 -14.26 14.51 -0.08
CA VAL A 33 -13.11 14.76 -0.97
C VAL A 33 -13.40 14.26 -2.38
N CYS A 34 -13.98 13.07 -2.52
CA CYS A 34 -14.38 12.48 -3.81
C CYS A 34 -15.37 13.36 -4.57
N GLY A 35 -16.30 14.04 -3.88
CA GLY A 35 -17.24 14.96 -4.50
C GLY A 35 -16.66 16.31 -4.92
N MET A 36 -15.48 16.69 -4.39
CA MET A 36 -14.91 18.03 -4.55
C MET A 36 -13.65 18.09 -5.44
N THR A 37 -13.00 16.96 -5.72
CA THR A 37 -11.75 16.90 -6.52
C THR A 37 -10.65 17.82 -5.98
N VAL A 38 -10.39 17.77 -4.67
CA VAL A 38 -9.33 18.58 -4.04
C VAL A 38 -7.94 18.04 -4.36
N ALA A 39 -6.95 18.93 -4.42
CA ALA A 39 -5.55 18.56 -4.64
C ALA A 39 -4.92 17.90 -3.40
N ALA A 40 -5.27 18.40 -2.20
CA ALA A 40 -4.73 17.92 -0.95
C ALA A 40 -5.73 18.04 0.21
N VAL A 41 -5.60 17.14 1.18
CA VAL A 41 -6.18 17.25 2.52
C VAL A 41 -5.10 17.71 3.48
N VAL A 42 -5.41 18.68 4.34
CA VAL A 42 -4.47 19.19 5.36
C VAL A 42 -4.98 18.80 6.74
N VAL A 43 -4.18 18.05 7.49
CA VAL A 43 -4.45 17.64 8.88
C VAL A 43 -3.39 18.17 9.83
N PHE A 44 -3.65 18.14 11.14
CA PHE A 44 -2.62 18.57 12.10
C PHE A 44 -1.45 17.59 12.12
N ASP A 45 -1.72 16.31 12.31
CA ASP A 45 -0.74 15.22 12.37
C ASP A 45 -1.36 13.93 11.79
N LEU A 46 -0.61 12.83 11.84
CA LEU A 46 -1.10 11.53 11.36
C LEU A 46 -2.17 10.89 12.25
N GLU A 47 -2.33 11.33 13.50
CA GLU A 47 -3.37 10.80 14.40
C GLU A 47 -4.77 11.11 13.83
N ALA A 48 -4.90 12.29 13.20
CA ALA A 48 -6.11 12.71 12.50
C ALA A 48 -6.53 11.81 11.33
N VAL A 49 -5.67 10.87 10.88
CA VAL A 49 -5.97 9.87 9.84
C VAL A 49 -5.70 8.44 10.32
N ASP A 50 -5.73 8.21 11.64
CA ASP A 50 -5.47 6.91 12.27
C ASP A 50 -4.16 6.27 11.79
N HIS A 51 -3.13 7.10 11.60
CA HIS A 51 -1.82 6.70 11.07
C HIS A 51 -1.91 5.91 9.74
N SER A 52 -2.98 6.12 8.97
CA SER A 52 -3.26 5.42 7.71
C SER A 52 -3.28 6.40 6.53
N PRO A 53 -2.14 7.05 6.21
CA PRO A 53 -2.06 8.05 5.14
C PRO A 53 -2.42 7.46 3.77
N ALA A 54 -2.21 6.15 3.56
CA ALA A 54 -2.58 5.45 2.32
C ALA A 54 -4.03 5.70 1.89
N ARG A 55 -4.99 5.67 2.82
CA ARG A 55 -6.42 5.85 2.48
C ARG A 55 -6.68 7.21 1.83
N VAL A 56 -5.99 8.25 2.28
CA VAL A 56 -6.09 9.60 1.71
C VAL A 56 -5.29 9.69 0.41
N CYS A 57 -4.07 9.14 0.42
CA CYS A 57 -3.14 9.14 -0.71
C CYS A 57 -3.66 8.37 -1.93
N GLU A 58 -4.70 7.55 -1.81
CA GLU A 58 -5.38 6.97 -2.97
C GLU A 58 -6.14 8.02 -3.80
N ILE A 59 -6.61 9.10 -3.17
CA ILE A 59 -7.51 10.09 -3.79
C ILE A 59 -6.80 11.43 -4.06
N CYS A 60 -6.06 11.95 -3.08
CA CYS A 60 -5.38 13.26 -3.14
C CYS A 60 -4.08 13.24 -2.31
N ASP A 61 -3.31 14.32 -2.35
CA ASP A 61 -2.17 14.46 -1.44
C ASP A 61 -2.67 14.62 0.01
N LEU A 62 -1.85 14.25 0.98
CA LEU A 62 -2.07 14.52 2.40
C LEU A 62 -0.92 15.39 2.92
N GLU A 63 -1.26 16.50 3.56
CA GLU A 63 -0.30 17.40 4.23
C GLU A 63 -0.51 17.33 5.74
N THR A 64 0.56 17.07 6.48
CA THR A 64 0.55 17.17 7.94
C THR A 64 1.22 18.48 8.36
N VAL A 65 0.69 19.15 9.38
CA VAL A 65 1.29 20.38 9.93
C VAL A 65 2.42 20.07 10.91
N CYS A 66 2.26 19.04 11.73
CA CYS A 66 3.17 18.65 12.79
C CYS A 66 3.39 17.12 12.80
N PRO A 67 4.57 16.62 12.43
CA PRO A 67 5.62 17.34 11.70
C PRO A 67 5.13 17.79 10.31
N PRO A 68 5.71 18.86 9.73
CA PRO A 68 5.37 19.30 8.38
C PRO A 68 5.83 18.27 7.35
N GLN A 69 4.90 17.57 6.71
CA GLN A 69 5.21 16.53 5.73
C GLN A 69 4.15 16.45 4.63
N THR A 70 4.63 16.24 3.41
CA THR A 70 3.81 15.95 2.24
C THR A 70 3.80 14.44 1.97
N TRP A 71 2.61 13.88 1.91
CA TRP A 71 2.32 12.49 1.57
C TRP A 71 1.64 12.51 0.19
N ALA A 72 2.44 12.31 -0.85
CA ALA A 72 1.96 12.45 -2.22
C ALA A 72 0.87 11.40 -2.56
N ARG A 73 0.02 11.72 -3.51
CA ARG A 73 -0.96 10.78 -4.03
C ARG A 73 -0.28 9.61 -4.73
N VAL A 74 -0.82 8.42 -4.53
CA VAL A 74 -0.43 7.16 -5.19
C VAL A 74 -1.56 6.74 -6.13
N CYS A 75 -1.68 7.43 -7.25
CA CYS A 75 -2.62 7.01 -8.29
C CYS A 75 -2.04 5.78 -9.00
N MET A 76 -2.74 4.64 -8.96
CA MET A 76 -2.28 3.40 -9.62
C MET A 76 -2.01 3.57 -11.12
N ASN A 77 -2.70 4.52 -11.76
CA ASN A 77 -2.55 4.83 -13.18
C ASN A 77 -1.48 5.90 -13.47
N ASP A 78 -0.81 6.44 -12.45
CA ASP A 78 0.30 7.39 -12.60
C ASP A 78 1.64 6.67 -12.46
N ALA A 79 2.27 6.37 -13.59
CA ALA A 79 3.58 5.72 -13.62
C ALA A 79 4.66 6.50 -12.84
N ARG A 80 4.57 7.85 -12.74
CA ARG A 80 5.53 8.65 -12.00
C ARG A 80 5.41 8.47 -10.49
N ALA A 81 4.20 8.21 -9.99
CA ALA A 81 3.96 7.91 -8.57
C ALA A 81 4.62 6.57 -8.16
N HIS A 82 4.81 5.66 -9.11
CA HIS A 82 5.45 4.34 -8.88
C HIS A 82 6.91 4.26 -9.32
N ALA A 83 7.42 5.33 -9.95
CA ALA A 83 8.79 5.39 -10.45
C ALA A 83 9.82 5.30 -9.32
N PHE A 84 10.97 4.71 -9.67
CA PHE A 84 12.14 4.67 -8.81
C PHE A 84 12.56 6.12 -8.45
N PRO A 85 12.80 6.44 -7.17
CA PRO A 85 13.25 7.77 -6.79
C PRO A 85 14.61 8.13 -7.41
N ASP A 86 14.75 9.37 -7.89
CA ASP A 86 16.01 9.89 -8.46
C ASP A 86 17.07 10.24 -7.38
N HIS A 87 16.85 9.83 -6.14
CA HIS A 87 17.73 10.08 -5.00
C HIS A 87 17.78 8.86 -4.08
N THR A 88 18.83 8.81 -3.24
CA THR A 88 18.97 7.78 -2.21
C THR A 88 17.99 8.04 -1.08
N LEU A 89 17.18 7.05 -0.74
CA LEU A 89 16.21 7.14 0.35
C LEU A 89 16.90 7.14 1.73
N SER A 90 16.49 8.07 2.59
CA SER A 90 16.68 7.93 4.04
C SER A 90 15.81 6.80 4.60
N VAL A 91 16.09 6.38 5.85
CA VAL A 91 15.27 5.35 6.51
C VAL A 91 13.84 5.85 6.71
N ASP A 92 13.67 7.09 7.14
CA ASP A 92 12.35 7.68 7.40
C ASP A 92 11.54 7.81 6.11
N GLU A 93 12.16 8.24 5.00
CA GLU A 93 11.50 8.24 3.69
C GLU A 93 11.06 6.83 3.26
N ALA A 94 11.89 5.82 3.48
CA ALA A 94 11.54 4.45 3.16
C ALA A 94 10.36 3.94 4.01
N VAL A 95 10.31 4.29 5.30
CA VAL A 95 9.14 4.00 6.16
C VAL A 95 7.88 4.69 5.63
N ARG A 96 7.97 5.97 5.27
CA ARG A 96 6.83 6.72 4.71
C ARG A 96 6.33 6.10 3.41
N ILE A 97 7.23 5.76 2.49
CA ILE A 97 6.87 5.09 1.23
C ILE A 97 6.14 3.77 1.51
N MET A 98 6.58 2.98 2.50
CA MET A 98 5.90 1.73 2.86
C MET A 98 4.49 1.96 3.40
N GLN A 99 4.26 3.04 4.15
CA GLN A 99 2.95 3.42 4.67
C GLN A 99 2.04 4.00 3.58
N GLN A 100 2.59 4.78 2.66
CA GLN A 100 1.87 5.44 1.58
C GLN A 100 1.46 4.43 0.48
N HIS A 101 2.35 3.49 0.14
CA HIS A 101 2.14 2.46 -0.89
C HIS A 101 1.63 1.14 -0.30
N ARG A 102 0.79 1.16 0.74
CA ARG A 102 0.27 -0.06 1.39
C ARG A 102 -0.40 -1.01 0.40
N GLY A 103 -1.18 -0.51 -0.55
CA GLY A 103 -1.84 -1.31 -1.59
C GLY A 103 -0.96 -1.79 -2.75
N CYS A 104 0.28 -1.31 -2.88
CA CYS A 104 1.16 -1.73 -3.97
C CYS A 104 1.86 -3.07 -3.67
N SER A 105 2.09 -3.87 -4.70
CA SER A 105 3.07 -4.98 -4.65
C SER A 105 4.51 -4.44 -4.70
N ALA A 106 5.40 -4.95 -3.84
CA ALA A 106 6.83 -4.58 -3.89
C ALA A 106 7.56 -5.16 -5.12
N LEU A 107 6.94 -6.13 -5.81
CA LEU A 107 7.48 -6.71 -7.05
C LEU A 107 7.15 -5.84 -8.28
N GLU A 108 6.07 -5.08 -8.21
CA GLU A 108 5.53 -4.31 -9.36
C GLU A 108 5.70 -2.80 -9.18
N CYS A 109 5.82 -2.31 -7.94
CA CYS A 109 6.05 -0.90 -7.64
C CYS A 109 7.54 -0.66 -7.34
N ALA A 110 8.26 -0.07 -8.30
CA ALA A 110 9.69 0.22 -8.16
C ALA A 110 9.99 1.11 -6.94
N ARG A 111 9.12 2.07 -6.65
CA ARG A 111 9.22 2.93 -5.46
C ARG A 111 9.15 2.12 -4.15
N LYS A 112 8.18 1.21 -4.02
CA LYS A 112 8.04 0.34 -2.84
C LYS A 112 9.18 -0.66 -2.73
N SER A 113 9.63 -1.20 -3.86
CA SER A 113 10.77 -2.11 -3.94
C SER A 113 12.04 -1.45 -3.39
N ASN A 114 12.35 -0.23 -3.83
CA ASN A 114 13.51 0.54 -3.33
C ASN A 114 13.40 0.80 -1.82
N ALA A 115 12.23 1.24 -1.34
CA ALA A 115 12.00 1.43 0.09
C ALA A 115 12.22 0.14 0.90
N LEU A 116 11.72 -1.00 0.41
CA LEU A 116 11.95 -2.31 1.02
C LEU A 116 13.45 -2.62 1.10
N THR A 117 14.18 -2.53 -0.01
CA THR A 117 15.64 -2.74 -0.05
C THR A 117 16.37 -1.84 0.95
N ARG A 118 15.98 -0.56 1.05
CA ARG A 118 16.58 0.39 1.97
C ARG A 118 16.37 0.02 3.44
N LEU A 119 15.17 -0.45 3.80
CA LEU A 119 14.83 -0.87 5.16
C LEU A 119 15.52 -2.17 5.55
N VAL A 120 15.63 -3.11 4.61
CA VAL A 120 16.37 -4.37 4.81
C VAL A 120 17.86 -4.08 5.04
N ALA A 121 18.47 -3.24 4.19
CA ALA A 121 19.86 -2.82 4.37
C ALA A 121 20.10 -2.08 5.69
N ALA A 122 19.09 -1.38 6.22
CA ALA A 122 19.15 -0.72 7.53
C ALA A 122 18.92 -1.67 8.72
N GLY A 123 18.62 -2.96 8.50
CA GLY A 123 18.21 -3.90 9.54
C GLY A 123 16.86 -3.57 10.17
N LYS A 124 16.02 -2.78 9.50
CA LYS A 124 14.68 -2.35 9.98
C LYS A 124 13.55 -3.23 9.53
N MET A 125 13.81 -4.13 8.58
CA MET A 125 12.83 -5.09 8.07
C MET A 125 13.53 -6.36 7.67
N THR A 126 12.99 -7.50 8.09
CA THR A 126 13.40 -8.81 7.57
C THR A 126 12.47 -9.14 6.41
N PRO A 127 12.97 -9.32 5.17
CA PRO A 127 12.13 -9.78 4.08
C PRO A 127 11.56 -11.16 4.45
N PRO A 128 10.30 -11.45 4.09
CA PRO A 128 9.81 -12.82 4.19
C PRO A 128 10.71 -13.73 3.34
N ALA A 129 10.88 -14.98 3.78
CA ALA A 129 11.51 -16.03 3.00
C ALA A 129 11.11 -15.96 1.51
N VAL A 130 12.11 -15.65 0.68
CA VAL A 130 11.92 -15.38 -0.75
C VAL A 130 11.65 -16.66 -1.53
N THR A 131 12.18 -17.80 -1.09
CA THR A 131 11.91 -19.09 -1.74
C THR A 131 10.88 -19.93 -0.98
N ALA A 132 10.25 -20.87 -1.69
CA ALA A 132 9.36 -21.85 -1.06
C ALA A 132 10.12 -22.72 -0.05
N ALA A 133 11.38 -23.04 -0.32
CA ALA A 133 12.27 -23.77 0.60
C ALA A 133 12.54 -22.97 1.88
N ASP A 134 12.82 -21.66 1.77
CA ASP A 134 13.01 -20.79 2.93
C ASP A 134 11.73 -20.71 3.78
N ARG A 135 10.55 -20.60 3.16
CA ARG A 135 9.26 -20.53 3.87
C ARG A 135 8.92 -21.83 4.59
N VAL A 136 9.29 -22.96 3.99
CA VAL A 136 9.16 -24.30 4.57
C VAL A 136 10.08 -24.42 5.79
N ASN A 137 11.34 -23.99 5.64
CA ASN A 137 12.33 -24.04 6.70
C ASN A 137 11.95 -23.13 7.88
N GLU A 138 11.50 -21.90 7.62
CA GLU A 138 11.00 -20.97 8.65
C GLU A 138 9.77 -21.51 9.39
N ARG A 139 8.92 -22.31 8.73
CA ARG A 139 7.74 -22.93 9.33
C ARG A 139 8.04 -24.28 9.99
N GLY A 140 9.29 -24.76 9.95
CA GLY A 140 9.66 -26.09 10.45
C GLY A 140 8.95 -27.24 9.73
N ILE A 141 8.51 -27.03 8.49
CA ILE A 141 7.86 -28.06 7.68
C ILE A 141 8.96 -28.90 7.04
N MET A 142 9.01 -30.21 7.27
CA MET A 142 9.89 -31.07 6.48
C MET A 142 9.26 -31.29 5.10
N LEU A 143 9.89 -30.77 4.05
CA LEU A 143 9.63 -31.24 2.69
C LEU A 143 10.14 -32.67 2.61
N SER A 144 9.24 -33.64 2.74
CA SER A 144 9.58 -35.02 2.46
C SER A 144 9.89 -35.15 0.97
N ASP A 145 11.06 -35.71 0.67
CA ASP A 145 11.53 -36.03 -0.68
C ASP A 145 10.72 -37.23 -1.21
N SER A 146 9.42 -37.04 -1.40
CA SER A 146 8.56 -38.01 -2.05
C SER A 146 8.48 -37.60 -3.51
N GLY A 147 9.30 -38.27 -4.32
CA GLY A 147 9.39 -38.07 -5.75
C GLY A 147 8.00 -37.93 -6.38
N ILE A 148 7.92 -37.06 -7.39
CA ILE A 148 6.77 -36.94 -8.26
C ILE A 148 6.62 -38.29 -8.98
N ALA A 149 5.92 -39.23 -8.34
CA ALA A 149 5.27 -40.31 -9.04
C ALA A 149 4.15 -39.65 -9.84
N ALA A 150 4.36 -39.57 -11.16
CA ALA A 150 3.34 -39.15 -12.11
C ALA A 150 2.02 -39.87 -11.80
N ALA A 151 1.02 -39.12 -11.35
CA ALA A 151 -0.31 -39.64 -11.14
C ALA A 151 -0.83 -40.17 -12.49
N PRO A 152 -1.27 -41.43 -12.59
CA PRO A 152 -1.75 -41.97 -13.85
C PRO A 152 -3.04 -41.25 -14.26
N LEU A 153 -3.11 -40.86 -15.54
CA LEU A 153 -4.31 -40.34 -16.18
C LEU A 153 -5.50 -41.28 -15.93
N HIS A 154 -6.53 -40.78 -15.24
CA HIS A 154 -7.79 -41.51 -15.08
C HIS A 154 -8.40 -41.84 -16.45
N PRO A 155 -8.75 -43.10 -16.74
CA PRO A 155 -9.42 -43.44 -17.98
C PRO A 155 -10.85 -42.89 -17.97
N ARG A 156 -11.18 -42.14 -19.04
CA ARG A 156 -12.50 -41.58 -19.32
C ARG A 156 -13.58 -42.67 -19.23
N LEU A 157 -14.67 -42.35 -18.53
CA LEU A 157 -15.93 -43.11 -18.48
C LEU A 157 -16.41 -43.43 -19.91
N ARG A 158 -16.45 -44.73 -20.24
CA ARG A 158 -17.15 -45.27 -21.41
C ARG A 158 -18.65 -44.99 -21.26
N ARG A 159 -19.22 -44.25 -22.21
CA ARG A 159 -20.67 -44.25 -22.46
C ARG A 159 -21.10 -45.67 -22.82
N GLN A 160 -22.09 -46.19 -22.10
CA GLN A 160 -22.84 -47.38 -22.51
C GLN A 160 -23.70 -47.03 -23.72
N ALA A 161 -23.57 -47.82 -24.78
CA ALA A 161 -24.60 -48.00 -25.79
C ALA A 161 -24.94 -49.50 -25.83
N HIS A 162 -26.16 -49.84 -25.42
CA HIS A 162 -26.92 -51.03 -25.77
C HIS A 162 -28.23 -50.46 -26.32
N GLY A 163 -28.81 -50.82 -27.46
CA GLY A 163 -28.53 -51.83 -28.47
C GLY A 163 -29.81 -51.97 -29.31
N ARG A 164 -29.63 -52.46 -30.55
CA ARG A 164 -30.65 -52.91 -31.52
C ARG A 164 -31.46 -51.87 -32.27
#